data_AF-A0A257Y8K5-F1
#
_entry.id   AF-A0A257Y8K5-F1
#
_cell.length_a   1.000
_cell.length_b   1.000
_cell.length_c   1.000
_cell.angle_alpha   90.00
_cell.angle_beta   90.00
_cell.angle_gamma   90.00
#
_symmetry.space_group_name_H-M   'P 1'
#
loop_
_entity.id
_entity.type
_entity.pdbx_description
1 polymer ?
#
loop_
_entity_poly.entity_id
_entity_poly.type
_entity_poly.pdbx_seq_one_letter_code
_entity_poly.pdbx_strand_id
1 'polypeptide(L)'
;MRFLALPAMLVPVLIAGCTTAAADGPQAPDQPPHQQVGNTPPEDLDPFVVMIGAERWTVILGRAMDGAIEAPATNPEIAESDLYRTDAALKSGAAMVVELRNMVCARGLLSGDACKLPPFPAWTHEPPTATTSLEELDRRSAWLSEVMDPFTTAGCEAGRKATDDYQFCSVE
;
A
#
# COMPACT_ATOMS: atom_id res chain seq x y z
N MET A 1 63.43 -55.75 27.02
CA MET A 1 62.91 -55.36 28.36
C MET A 1 61.57 -54.70 28.16
N ARG A 2 60.54 -55.33 28.73
CA ARG A 2 59.17 -54.87 29.06
C ARG A 2 58.48 -53.80 28.19
N PHE A 3 57.49 -54.31 27.45
CA PHE A 3 56.28 -53.65 26.99
C PHE A 3 55.57 -52.85 28.10
N LEU A 4 55.03 -51.70 27.73
CA LEU A 4 53.90 -51.05 28.40
C LEU A 4 52.95 -50.51 27.31
N ALA A 5 51.90 -51.28 27.08
CA ALA A 5 50.77 -50.92 26.25
C ALA A 5 49.82 -50.03 27.07
N LEU A 6 49.42 -48.87 26.53
CA LEU A 6 48.27 -48.12 27.02
C LEU A 6 47.00 -48.61 26.29
N PRO A 7 45.90 -48.90 27.01
CA PRO A 7 44.65 -49.28 26.38
C PRO A 7 43.91 -48.05 25.84
N ALA A 8 43.48 -48.18 24.59
CA ALA A 8 42.56 -47.29 23.91
C ALA A 8 41.17 -47.35 24.56
N MET A 9 40.64 -46.21 24.99
CA MET A 9 39.20 -46.05 25.21
C MET A 9 38.58 -45.48 23.93
N LEU A 10 37.88 -46.37 23.21
CA LEU A 10 36.95 -46.03 22.13
C LEU A 10 35.66 -45.50 22.74
N VAL A 11 35.29 -44.26 22.41
CA VAL A 11 33.95 -43.72 22.63
C VAL A 11 33.13 -43.98 21.36
N PRO A 12 32.10 -44.82 21.38
CA PRO A 12 31.18 -44.95 20.25
C PRO A 12 30.22 -43.76 20.24
N VAL A 13 30.48 -42.79 19.36
CA VAL A 13 29.47 -41.79 18.98
C VAL A 13 28.51 -42.47 18.01
N LEU A 14 27.32 -42.81 18.52
CA LEU A 14 26.17 -43.21 17.73
C LEU A 14 25.72 -42.03 16.87
N ILE A 15 26.12 -42.00 15.59
CA ILE A 15 25.51 -41.11 14.60
C ILE A 15 24.19 -41.77 14.20
N ALA A 16 23.13 -41.46 14.96
CA ALA A 16 21.77 -41.70 14.53
C ALA A 16 21.48 -40.75 13.37
N GLY A 17 21.33 -41.31 12.16
CA GLY A 17 20.78 -40.59 11.04
C GLY A 17 19.33 -40.22 11.31
N CYS A 18 19.01 -38.93 11.26
CA CYS A 18 17.66 -38.45 11.05
C CYS A 18 17.69 -37.58 9.80
N THR A 19 17.28 -38.20 8.70
CA THR A 19 16.79 -37.58 7.47
C THR A 19 15.72 -36.56 7.86
N THR A 20 16.01 -35.27 7.81
CA THR A 20 14.95 -34.25 7.83
C THR A 20 14.39 -34.16 6.42
N ALA A 21 13.45 -35.06 6.12
CA ALA A 21 12.39 -34.71 5.20
C ALA A 21 11.75 -33.43 5.74
N ALA A 22 11.76 -32.36 4.95
CA ALA A 22 10.95 -31.20 5.23
C ALA A 22 9.50 -31.66 5.19
N ALA A 23 8.95 -31.96 6.36
CA ALA A 23 7.52 -32.15 6.53
C ALA A 23 6.88 -30.80 6.21
N ASP A 24 5.98 -30.79 5.23
CA ASP A 24 5.00 -29.73 5.03
C ASP A 24 4.33 -29.47 6.39
N GLY A 25 4.79 -28.41 7.05
CA GLY A 25 4.22 -27.95 8.30
C GLY A 25 2.75 -27.58 8.04
N PRO A 26 1.82 -27.90 8.96
CA PRO A 26 0.44 -27.50 8.82
C PRO A 26 0.36 -25.99 8.56
N GLN A 27 -0.16 -25.59 7.40
CA GLN A 27 -0.60 -24.22 7.18
C GLN A 27 -1.50 -23.84 8.36
N ALA A 28 -1.09 -22.80 9.10
CA ALA A 28 -1.96 -22.21 10.11
C ALA A 28 -3.30 -21.91 9.42
N PRO A 29 -4.44 -22.34 10.00
CA PRO A 29 -5.74 -22.05 9.41
C PRO A 29 -5.88 -20.55 9.23
N ASP A 30 -6.38 -20.11 8.07
CA ASP A 30 -6.74 -18.72 7.78
C ASP A 30 -7.53 -18.16 8.98
N GLN A 31 -6.89 -17.30 9.78
CA GLN A 31 -7.60 -16.60 10.83
C GLN A 31 -8.60 -15.66 10.14
N PRO A 32 -9.90 -15.71 10.51
CA PRO A 32 -10.86 -14.74 9.99
C PRO A 32 -10.34 -13.33 10.29
N PRO A 33 -10.57 -12.36 9.39
CA PRO A 33 -10.05 -11.01 9.57
C PRO A 33 -10.42 -10.50 10.96
N HIS A 34 -9.42 -10.12 11.74
CA HIS A 34 -9.63 -9.52 13.04
C HIS A 34 -10.58 -8.33 12.85
N GLN A 35 -11.76 -8.40 13.47
CA GLN A 35 -12.66 -7.26 13.47
C GLN A 35 -11.91 -6.11 14.15
N GLN A 36 -11.71 -5.02 13.43
CA GLN A 36 -11.16 -3.80 14.03
C GLN A 36 -12.19 -3.31 15.06
N VAL A 37 -11.81 -3.38 16.34
CA VAL A 37 -12.63 -2.85 17.43
C VAL A 37 -12.21 -1.41 17.65
N GLY A 38 -13.19 -0.49 17.69
CA GLY A 38 -12.94 0.90 18.05
C GLY A 38 -12.37 1.01 19.47
N ASN A 39 -11.63 2.09 19.76
CA ASN A 39 -11.03 2.28 21.09
C ASN A 39 -12.04 2.70 22.18
N THR A 40 -13.29 2.98 21.81
CA THR A 40 -14.34 3.48 22.70
C THR A 40 -15.50 2.48 22.75
N PRO A 41 -15.97 2.09 23.95
CA PRO A 41 -17.17 1.27 24.08
C PRO A 41 -18.39 1.93 23.40
N PRO A 42 -19.30 1.17 22.76
CA PRO A 42 -20.46 1.73 22.07
C PRO A 42 -21.33 2.65 22.92
N GLU A 43 -21.48 2.34 24.20
CA GLU A 43 -22.25 3.11 25.18
C GLU A 43 -21.66 4.50 25.47
N ASP A 44 -20.37 4.70 25.20
CA ASP A 44 -19.63 5.94 25.43
C ASP A 44 -19.38 6.71 24.11
N LEU A 45 -19.98 6.29 23.00
CA LEU A 45 -19.82 6.95 21.70
C LEU A 45 -20.58 8.28 21.65
N ASP A 46 -19.83 9.37 21.83
CA ASP A 46 -20.29 10.71 21.51
C ASP A 46 -19.97 11.05 20.03
N PRO A 47 -20.97 11.40 19.19
CA PRO A 47 -20.74 11.69 17.77
C PRO A 47 -19.77 12.84 17.51
N PHE A 48 -19.77 13.88 18.36
CA PHE A 48 -18.86 15.01 18.22
C PHE A 48 -17.43 14.58 18.53
N VAL A 49 -17.22 13.78 19.57
CA VAL A 49 -15.89 13.21 19.88
C VAL A 49 -15.38 12.31 18.75
N VAL A 50 -16.24 11.47 18.16
CA VAL A 50 -15.87 10.61 17.03
C VAL A 50 -15.49 11.44 15.80
N MET A 51 -16.27 12.48 15.47
CA MET A 51 -15.98 13.39 14.35
C MET A 51 -14.63 14.08 14.54
N ILE A 52 -14.39 14.68 15.72
CA ILE A 52 -13.10 15.31 16.05
C ILE A 52 -11.95 14.30 15.96
N GLY A 53 -12.18 13.07 16.43
CA GLY A 53 -11.19 11.99 16.33
C GLY A 53 -10.83 11.64 14.89
N ALA A 54 -11.82 11.60 14.00
CA ALA A 54 -11.62 11.33 12.58
C ALA A 54 -10.92 12.49 11.85
N GLU A 55 -11.35 13.73 12.07
CA GLU A 55 -10.74 14.93 11.48
C GLU A 55 -9.29 15.13 11.94
N ARG A 56 -8.99 14.78 13.20
CA ARG A 56 -7.61 14.83 13.69
C ARG A 56 -6.66 13.93 12.87
N TRP A 57 -7.12 12.78 12.40
CA TRP A 57 -6.28 11.87 11.62
C TRP A 57 -5.89 12.45 10.27
N THR A 58 -6.78 13.19 9.60
CA THR A 58 -6.43 13.82 8.30
C THR A 58 -5.34 14.87 8.47
N VAL A 59 -5.39 15.66 9.56
CA VAL A 59 -4.35 16.62 9.91
C VAL A 59 -3.02 15.93 10.23
N ILE A 60 -3.04 14.88 11.07
CA ILE A 60 -1.83 14.13 11.43
C ILE A 60 -1.21 13.49 10.19
N LEU A 61 -2.02 12.86 9.34
CA LEU A 61 -1.55 12.21 8.11
C LEU A 61 -0.94 13.24 7.15
N GLY A 62 -1.58 14.40 6.95
CA GLY A 62 -1.02 15.47 6.14
C GLY A 62 0.36 15.93 6.64
N ARG A 63 0.50 16.14 7.96
CA ARG A 63 1.81 16.48 8.56
C ARG A 63 2.84 15.37 8.47
N ALA A 64 2.43 14.12 8.59
CA ALA A 64 3.32 12.98 8.41
C ALA A 64 3.80 12.87 6.96
N MET A 65 2.94 13.16 5.98
CA MET A 65 3.31 13.24 4.56
C MET A 65 4.27 14.39 4.30
N ASP A 66 3.99 15.60 4.81
CA ASP A 66 4.92 16.75 4.74
C ASP A 66 6.31 16.35 5.28
N GLY A 67 6.35 15.73 6.46
CA GLY A 67 7.60 15.27 7.07
C GLY A 67 8.33 14.19 6.26
N ALA A 68 7.59 13.29 5.59
CA ALA A 68 8.17 12.28 4.72
C ALA A 68 8.75 12.86 3.42
N ILE A 69 8.16 13.94 2.89
CA ILE A 69 8.66 14.68 1.72
C ILE A 69 9.95 15.42 2.05
N GLU A 70 10.02 16.08 3.21
CA GLU A 70 11.20 16.82 3.65
C GLU A 70 12.34 15.92 4.15
N ALA A 71 12.06 14.65 4.44
CA ALA A 71 13.06 13.71 4.91
C ALA A 71 14.12 13.46 3.81
N PRO A 72 15.42 13.49 4.15
CA PRO A 72 16.46 13.23 3.16
C PRO A 72 16.34 11.80 2.65
N ALA A 73 16.43 11.65 1.32
CA ALA A 73 16.48 10.33 0.71
C ALA A 73 17.72 9.56 1.18
N THR A 74 17.54 8.30 1.57
CA THR A 74 18.67 7.41 1.93
C THR A 74 19.60 7.18 0.73
N ASN A 75 19.04 7.19 -0.48
CA ASN A 75 19.79 7.18 -1.74
C ASN A 75 19.22 8.25 -2.68
N PRO A 76 19.80 9.47 -2.68
CA PRO A 76 19.31 10.59 -3.49
C PRO A 76 19.32 10.31 -4.99
N GLU A 77 20.35 9.63 -5.52
CA GLU A 77 20.46 9.32 -6.94
C GLU A 77 19.31 8.43 -7.44
N ILE A 78 18.88 7.46 -6.62
CA ILE A 78 17.71 6.62 -6.92
C ILE A 78 16.42 7.44 -6.82
N ALA A 79 16.28 8.25 -5.77
CA ALA A 79 15.07 9.04 -5.53
C ALA A 79 14.83 10.11 -6.62
N GLU A 80 15.90 10.63 -7.22
CA GLU A 80 15.83 11.60 -8.31
C GLU A 80 15.71 10.97 -9.70
N SER A 81 15.85 9.64 -9.81
CA SER A 81 15.73 8.94 -11.09
C SER A 81 14.30 9.01 -11.65
N ASP A 82 14.19 9.14 -12.98
CA ASP A 82 12.88 9.21 -13.64
C ASP A 82 12.03 7.96 -13.38
N LEU A 83 12.65 6.76 -13.37
CA LEU A 83 11.94 5.52 -13.09
C LEU A 83 11.31 5.51 -11.69
N TYR A 84 12.05 5.94 -10.68
CA TYR A 84 11.51 6.03 -9.31
C TYR A 84 10.37 7.06 -9.24
N ARG A 85 10.57 8.23 -9.85
CA ARG A 85 9.56 9.30 -9.85
C ARG A 85 8.27 8.88 -10.56
N THR A 86 8.38 8.18 -11.69
CA THR A 86 7.23 7.62 -12.41
C THR A 86 6.51 6.58 -11.56
N ASP A 87 7.23 5.62 -10.97
CA ASP A 87 6.63 4.58 -10.13
C ASP A 87 5.95 5.18 -8.87
N ALA A 88 6.57 6.18 -8.25
CA ALA A 88 6.01 6.93 -7.14
C ALA A 88 4.74 7.70 -7.53
N ALA A 89 4.73 8.36 -8.69
CA ALA A 89 3.57 9.08 -9.20
C ALA A 89 2.39 8.14 -9.47
N LEU A 90 2.64 6.96 -10.06
CA LEU A 90 1.59 5.96 -10.31
C LEU A 90 0.95 5.45 -9.01
N LYS A 91 1.77 5.17 -7.99
CA LYS A 91 1.30 4.71 -6.67
C LYS A 91 0.52 5.80 -5.93
N SER A 92 1.01 7.04 -5.97
CA SER A 92 0.29 8.19 -5.43
C SER A 92 -1.04 8.41 -6.14
N GLY A 93 -1.05 8.38 -7.48
CA GLY A 93 -2.25 8.49 -8.29
C GLY A 93 -3.29 7.42 -7.96
N ALA A 94 -2.88 6.16 -7.80
CA ALA A 94 -3.78 5.09 -7.37
C ALA A 94 -4.45 5.42 -6.03
N ALA A 95 -3.69 5.88 -5.03
CA ALA A 95 -4.25 6.29 -3.74
C ALA A 95 -5.23 7.49 -3.88
N MET A 96 -4.87 8.49 -4.69
CA MET A 96 -5.70 9.69 -4.92
C MET A 96 -7.04 9.36 -5.59
N VAL A 97 -7.11 8.32 -6.43
CA VAL A 97 -8.38 7.90 -7.05
C VAL A 97 -9.42 7.52 -6.00
N VAL A 98 -9.02 6.94 -4.86
CA VAL A 98 -9.95 6.61 -3.77
C VAL A 98 -10.60 7.88 -3.22
N GLU A 99 -9.78 8.90 -2.98
CA GLU A 99 -10.24 10.19 -2.48
C GLU A 99 -11.16 10.90 -3.47
N LEU A 100 -10.75 10.97 -4.74
CA LEU A 100 -11.54 11.56 -5.82
C LEU A 100 -12.89 10.84 -5.95
N ARG A 101 -12.89 9.50 -5.96
CA ARG A 101 -14.13 8.70 -5.99
C ARG A 101 -15.04 9.08 -4.84
N ASN A 102 -14.52 9.14 -3.62
CA ASN A 102 -15.33 9.48 -2.44
C ASN A 102 -15.96 10.87 -2.58
N MET A 103 -15.19 11.85 -3.05
CA MET A 103 -15.65 13.22 -3.27
C MET A 103 -16.71 13.37 -4.35
N VAL A 104 -16.53 12.68 -5.48
CA VAL A 104 -17.43 12.70 -6.63
C VAL A 104 -18.75 12.02 -6.29
N CYS A 105 -18.68 10.84 -5.66
CA CYS A 105 -19.86 10.07 -5.25
C CYS A 105 -20.64 10.71 -4.10
N ALA A 106 -19.96 11.28 -3.10
CA ALA A 106 -20.62 11.99 -2.00
C ALA A 106 -21.39 13.23 -2.47
N ARG A 107 -20.94 13.87 -3.56
CA ARG A 107 -21.64 14.99 -4.21
C ARG A 107 -22.73 14.55 -5.19
N GLY A 108 -22.95 13.25 -5.36
CA GLY A 108 -23.95 12.71 -6.30
C GLY A 108 -23.60 12.91 -7.77
N LEU A 109 -22.34 13.19 -8.10
CA LEU A 109 -21.89 13.36 -9.49
C LEU A 109 -21.82 12.01 -10.22
N LEU A 110 -21.60 10.93 -9.47
CA LEU A 110 -21.75 9.54 -9.90
C LEU A 110 -22.58 8.79 -8.84
N SER A 111 -23.16 7.65 -9.22
CA SER A 111 -23.96 6.83 -8.29
C SER A 111 -23.94 5.34 -8.66
N GLY A 112 -24.41 4.49 -7.74
CA GLY A 112 -24.56 3.05 -7.96
C GLY A 112 -23.25 2.37 -8.32
N ASP A 113 -23.27 1.55 -9.37
CA ASP A 113 -22.09 0.79 -9.82
C ASP A 113 -20.96 1.70 -10.32
N ALA A 114 -21.26 2.91 -10.81
CA ALA A 114 -20.24 3.87 -11.23
C ALA A 114 -19.39 4.40 -10.06
N CYS A 115 -19.84 4.20 -8.81
CA CYS A 115 -19.07 4.54 -7.61
C CYS A 115 -18.22 3.38 -7.07
N LYS A 116 -18.23 2.22 -7.72
CA LYS A 116 -17.40 1.08 -7.32
C LYS A 116 -16.01 1.21 -7.91
N LEU A 117 -15.00 0.93 -7.08
CA LEU A 117 -13.64 0.79 -7.54
C LEU A 117 -13.37 -0.68 -7.88
N PRO A 118 -12.58 -0.98 -8.93
CA PRO A 118 -12.09 -2.32 -9.15
C PRO A 118 -11.11 -2.71 -8.02
N PRO A 119 -10.79 -4.01 -7.86
CA PRO A 119 -9.69 -4.43 -7.00
C PRO A 119 -8.39 -3.74 -7.41
N PHE A 120 -7.68 -3.21 -6.42
CA PHE A 120 -6.39 -2.55 -6.64
C PHE A 120 -5.31 -3.62 -6.84
N PRO A 121 -4.49 -3.53 -7.90
CA PRO A 121 -3.36 -4.43 -8.10
C PRO A 121 -2.35 -4.35 -6.94
N ALA A 122 -1.63 -5.45 -6.67
CA ALA A 122 -0.67 -5.50 -5.56
C ALA A 122 0.38 -4.38 -5.59
N TRP A 123 0.82 -3.97 -6.78
CA TRP A 123 1.84 -2.94 -6.95
C TRP A 123 1.43 -1.59 -6.35
N THR A 124 0.13 -1.28 -6.19
CA THR A 124 -0.32 -0.01 -5.58
C THR A 124 -0.03 0.08 -4.09
N HIS A 125 0.28 -1.05 -3.44
CA HIS A 125 0.56 -1.12 -2.00
C HIS A 125 2.05 -1.30 -1.70
N GLU A 126 2.88 -1.45 -2.73
CA GLU A 126 4.33 -1.60 -2.60
C GLU A 126 5.02 -0.22 -2.53
N PRO A 127 6.14 -0.07 -1.80
CA PRO A 127 6.96 1.14 -1.86
C PRO A 127 7.46 1.42 -3.30
N PRO A 128 7.65 2.69 -3.70
CA PRO A 128 8.22 3.04 -5.01
C PRO A 128 9.62 2.46 -5.22
N THR A 129 9.96 2.11 -6.47
CA THR A 129 11.27 1.56 -6.84
C THR A 129 11.74 2.07 -8.21
N ALA A 130 13.06 2.19 -8.37
CA ALA A 130 13.69 2.53 -9.66
C ALA A 130 13.94 1.32 -10.57
N THR A 131 13.55 0.12 -10.14
CA THR A 131 13.86 -1.14 -10.86
C THR A 131 12.72 -1.64 -11.74
N THR A 132 11.53 -1.04 -11.64
CA THR A 132 10.40 -1.35 -12.52
C THR A 132 10.75 -0.96 -13.95
N SER A 133 10.54 -1.87 -14.90
CA SER A 133 10.81 -1.59 -16.32
C SER A 133 9.82 -0.56 -16.87
N LEU A 134 10.24 0.20 -17.89
CA LEU A 134 9.37 1.17 -18.57
C LEU A 134 8.10 0.52 -19.14
N GLU A 135 8.21 -0.69 -19.67
CA GLU A 135 7.06 -1.46 -20.18
C GLU A 135 6.04 -1.76 -19.08
N GLU A 136 6.50 -2.08 -17.87
CA GLU A 136 5.61 -2.32 -16.74
C GLU A 136 5.02 -1.01 -16.20
N LEU A 137 5.81 0.07 -16.14
CA LEU A 137 5.31 1.40 -15.77
C LEU A 137 4.23 1.90 -16.73
N ASP A 138 4.39 1.68 -18.03
CA ASP A 138 3.39 1.99 -19.05
C ASP A 138 2.09 1.21 -18.83
N ARG A 139 2.17 -0.11 -18.57
CA ARG A 139 0.99 -0.92 -18.21
C ARG A 139 0.27 -0.42 -16.97
N ARG A 140 1.03 -0.05 -15.92
CA ARG A 140 0.48 0.52 -14.68
C ARG A 140 -0.19 1.87 -14.93
N SER A 141 0.38 2.69 -15.81
CA SER A 141 -0.19 3.96 -16.25
C SER A 141 -1.51 3.76 -16.99
N ALA A 142 -1.57 2.80 -17.92
CA ALA A 142 -2.79 2.47 -18.63
C ALA A 142 -3.90 2.01 -17.68
N TRP A 143 -3.57 1.16 -16.69
CA TRP A 143 -4.50 0.78 -15.64
C TRP A 143 -5.00 2.00 -14.86
N LEU A 144 -4.09 2.88 -14.42
CA LEU A 144 -4.48 4.06 -13.64
C LEU A 144 -5.40 4.98 -14.44
N SER A 145 -5.08 5.19 -15.72
CA SER A 145 -5.91 5.96 -16.66
C SER A 145 -7.33 5.41 -16.76
N GLU A 146 -7.48 4.09 -16.92
CA GLU A 146 -8.80 3.46 -17.00
C GLU A 146 -9.59 3.61 -15.70
N VAL A 147 -8.94 3.44 -14.54
CA VAL A 147 -9.61 3.48 -13.24
C VAL A 147 -9.98 4.92 -12.83
N MET A 148 -9.17 5.92 -13.20
CA MET A 148 -9.45 7.32 -12.86
C MET A 148 -10.50 7.98 -13.77
N ASP A 149 -10.57 7.58 -15.05
CA ASP A 149 -11.35 8.24 -16.10
C ASP A 149 -12.79 8.63 -15.71
N PRO A 150 -13.63 7.72 -15.18
CA PRO A 150 -15.02 8.09 -14.84
C PRO A 150 -15.08 9.17 -13.76
N PHE A 151 -14.18 9.11 -12.78
CA PHE A 151 -14.16 10.04 -11.66
C PHE A 151 -13.58 11.40 -12.06
N THR A 152 -12.51 11.42 -12.86
CA THR A 152 -11.93 12.66 -13.36
C THR A 152 -12.86 13.36 -14.33
N THR A 153 -13.51 12.62 -15.23
CA THR A 153 -14.49 13.21 -16.15
C THR A 153 -15.62 13.87 -15.37
N ALA A 154 -16.23 13.18 -14.40
CA ALA A 154 -17.30 13.74 -13.59
C ALA A 154 -16.84 14.96 -12.76
N GLY A 155 -15.67 14.87 -12.12
CA GLY A 155 -15.11 15.96 -11.32
C GLY A 155 -14.79 17.20 -12.15
N CYS A 156 -14.16 17.01 -13.31
CA CYS A 156 -13.76 18.10 -14.19
C CYS A 156 -14.96 18.75 -14.89
N GLU A 157 -15.96 17.98 -15.31
CA GLU A 157 -17.21 18.55 -15.81
C GLU A 157 -17.95 19.37 -14.75
N ALA A 158 -18.00 18.88 -13.51
CA ALA A 158 -18.59 19.63 -12.40
C ALA A 158 -17.82 20.94 -12.14
N GLY A 159 -16.48 20.88 -12.18
CA GLY A 159 -15.62 22.05 -12.06
C GLY A 159 -15.89 23.09 -13.15
N ARG A 160 -15.84 22.69 -14.43
CA ARG A 160 -16.16 23.57 -15.58
C ARG A 160 -17.51 24.27 -15.40
N LYS A 161 -18.55 23.52 -15.01
CA LYS A 161 -19.90 24.06 -14.78
C LYS A 161 -19.96 25.05 -13.61
N ALA A 162 -19.20 24.79 -12.54
CA ALA A 162 -19.20 25.61 -11.34
C ALA A 162 -18.40 26.91 -11.50
N THR A 163 -17.36 26.91 -12.33
CA THR A 163 -16.43 28.05 -12.48
C THR A 163 -16.57 28.81 -13.79
N ASP A 164 -17.29 28.28 -14.78
CA ASP A 164 -17.34 28.78 -16.17
C ASP A 164 -15.95 28.83 -16.85
N ASP A 165 -15.01 28.03 -16.36
CA ASP A 165 -13.68 27.87 -16.94
C ASP A 165 -13.64 26.63 -17.84
N TYR A 166 -13.62 26.83 -19.16
CA TYR A 166 -13.52 25.74 -20.13
C TYR A 166 -12.21 24.96 -20.05
N GLN A 167 -11.15 25.56 -19.49
CA GLN A 167 -9.84 24.94 -19.28
C GLN A 167 -9.73 24.26 -17.91
N PHE A 168 -10.82 24.19 -17.12
CA PHE A 168 -10.78 23.46 -15.86
C PHE A 168 -10.40 21.99 -16.09
N CYS A 169 -9.34 21.56 -15.40
CA CYS A 169 -8.62 20.28 -15.56
C CYS A 169 -7.75 20.09 -16.82
N SER A 170 -7.53 21.12 -17.64
CA SER A 170 -6.51 21.04 -18.69
C SER A 170 -5.12 20.98 -18.06
N VAL A 171 -4.27 20.05 -18.53
CA VAL A 171 -2.84 19.97 -18.19
C VAL A 171 -2.03 20.21 -19.45
N GLU A 172 -1.02 21.10 -19.38
CA GLU A 172 -0.09 21.43 -20.47
C GLU A 172 1.17 20.57 -20.42
#